data_AF-A0A1C4XBW6-F1
#
_entry.id   AF-A0A1C4XBW6-F1
#
_cell.length_a   1.000
_cell.length_b   1.000
_cell.length_c   1.000
_cell.angle_alpha   90.00
_cell.angle_beta   90.00
_cell.angle_gamma   90.00
#
_symmetry.space_group_name_H-M   'P 1'
#
loop_
_entity.id
_entity.type
_entity.pdbx_description
1 polymer ?
#
loop_
_entity_poly.entity_id
_entity_poly.type
_entity_poly.pdbx_seq_one_letter_code
_entity_poly.pdbx_strand_id
1 'polypeptide(L)'
;MNPLRFSARRLSTAVAVLGLGSVLAVPSAALGAPLDAADTGSAASTASAQQSSPQLLAKAQPDECFAGIGLPYPAGPPCATGKTKVNQAYLWGMTRVGKMLWFGTGANVNCLTSGRALRNTTPTVNDDWVCEYGESQVAKRNPQLPPILGDHRQPRLYTYDTRANKLTEKTDLIKAASTDDANRLQTTAGIRAAGSFGGVALLGGPALGTSVNLFAFDTDTGAFLGSRNFPMYGNIRHFTVAGDALYAGVGVGANGGERGNVLRWTGSKSDPFAFTVVANLPAQAADLTVHQGRLFVTTWPGSDAELAGPTAGAVPPPPSIAAVWMSPLLASGAPGLNPEDSDGWQQVWNVSAYEPDPVVARAYALGGLASYGGFLYWGTMHVPMKATTVHMATYPPADEAAAQATIQNTQRSISIYRGRNFGSHFEKVELLYGSTELPAYDPAANGGAGAWALQSTHQTPKFGPAGFGNPYNNYTWKMVVAGGKLYVGTMDWSYLAKELGKETATELGLPQLADELAEAPMAAAGMRASALPDAVYGGDLYAFPSPTKPATTVDKTGLGNYLNYGIRNMVADGPTLYLGMANPMNLRADPTDDVPEGGWELIRLRGY
;
A
#
# COMPACT_ATOMS: atom_id res chain seq x y z
N MET A 1 -48.32 -25.22 39.29
CA MET A 1 -48.31 -26.61 38.79
C MET A 1 -46.86 -27.02 38.57
N ASN A 2 -46.37 -27.96 39.37
CA ASN A 2 -45.12 -28.68 39.17
C ASN A 2 -45.50 -30.12 38.80
N PRO A 3 -44.60 -31.01 38.36
CA PRO A 3 -43.35 -30.83 37.59
C PRO A 3 -43.26 -31.91 36.48
N LEU A 4 -42.12 -32.03 35.79
CA LEU A 4 -41.44 -33.33 35.64
C LEU A 4 -39.96 -33.12 35.33
N ARG A 5 -39.14 -33.38 36.35
CA ARG A 5 -37.70 -33.67 36.29
C ARG A 5 -37.52 -35.15 35.96
N PHE A 6 -36.39 -35.52 35.35
CA PHE A 6 -35.51 -36.68 35.67
C PHE A 6 -34.26 -36.52 34.80
N SER A 7 -33.02 -36.90 35.14
CA SER A 7 -32.30 -37.18 36.39
C SER A 7 -30.84 -37.42 35.95
N ALA A 8 -29.90 -36.92 36.75
CA ALA A 8 -28.47 -37.18 36.64
C ALA A 8 -28.09 -38.61 37.05
N ARG A 9 -26.80 -38.95 36.81
CA ARG A 9 -25.87 -39.92 37.45
C ARG A 9 -25.14 -40.74 36.37
N ARG A 10 -23.85 -41.10 36.43
CA ARG A 10 -22.76 -41.02 37.43
C ARG A 10 -21.45 -41.45 36.73
N LEU A 11 -20.29 -41.02 37.27
CA LEU A 11 -19.02 -41.75 37.55
C LEU A 11 -18.67 -42.97 36.65
N SER A 12 -17.45 -43.23 36.16
CA SER A 12 -16.15 -43.12 36.83
C SER A 12 -15.00 -43.72 35.98
N THR A 13 -13.82 -43.07 36.02
CA THR A 13 -12.44 -43.60 36.19
C THR A 13 -11.81 -44.75 35.36
N ALA A 14 -10.50 -44.54 35.09
CA ALA A 14 -9.37 -45.51 34.96
C ALA A 14 -9.30 -46.37 33.67
N VAL A 15 -8.16 -46.71 33.06
CA VAL A 15 -6.73 -46.53 33.38
C VAL A 15 -5.85 -46.71 32.11
N ALA A 16 -4.64 -46.16 32.23
CA ALA A 16 -3.45 -46.19 31.37
C ALA A 16 -2.99 -47.56 30.78
N VAL A 17 -2.13 -47.53 29.73
CA VAL A 17 -0.70 -48.00 29.74
C VAL A 17 -0.18 -48.45 28.34
N LEU A 18 0.87 -47.73 27.88
CA LEU A 18 2.14 -48.10 27.20
C LEU A 18 2.25 -49.08 26.01
N GLY A 19 3.13 -48.69 25.07
CA GLY A 19 3.94 -49.59 24.21
C GLY A 19 4.18 -49.02 22.79
N LEU A 20 5.09 -48.07 22.55
CA LEU A 20 6.50 -48.27 22.14
C LEU A 20 6.73 -49.37 21.08
N GLY A 21 7.28 -48.99 19.92
CA GLY A 21 7.86 -49.95 18.96
C GLY A 21 8.12 -49.38 17.56
N SER A 22 9.24 -48.67 17.40
CA SER A 22 9.84 -48.24 16.13
C SER A 22 10.42 -49.43 15.34
N VAL A 23 10.55 -49.32 14.01
CA VAL A 23 11.82 -49.39 13.23
C VAL A 23 11.56 -49.65 11.73
N LEU A 24 12.30 -48.85 10.95
CA LEU A 24 12.63 -48.78 9.51
C LEU A 24 12.76 -50.08 8.70
N ALA A 25 12.47 -50.00 7.39
CA ALA A 25 13.39 -50.38 6.30
C ALA A 25 12.85 -50.01 4.89
N VAL A 26 13.75 -49.50 4.04
CA VAL A 26 13.70 -49.33 2.56
C VAL A 26 14.91 -50.15 2.04
N PRO A 27 14.87 -50.89 0.90
CA PRO A 27 15.20 -50.37 -0.45
C PRO A 27 14.51 -51.19 -1.60
N SER A 28 14.62 -51.00 -2.92
CA SER A 28 15.71 -50.64 -3.85
C SER A 28 15.15 -50.27 -5.25
N ALA A 29 15.99 -49.63 -6.07
CA ALA A 29 15.80 -49.30 -7.47
C ALA A 29 16.17 -50.43 -8.46
N ALA A 30 15.70 -50.38 -9.71
CA ALA A 30 16.39 -50.92 -10.90
C ALA A 30 15.85 -50.34 -12.24
N LEU A 31 16.76 -50.19 -13.19
CA LEU A 31 16.66 -49.59 -14.53
C LEU A 31 16.07 -50.51 -15.61
N GLY A 32 15.60 -49.93 -16.73
CA GLY A 32 15.50 -50.62 -18.03
C GLY A 32 14.65 -49.91 -19.10
N ALA A 33 15.30 -49.45 -20.17
CA ALA A 33 14.73 -49.23 -21.51
C ALA A 33 15.46 -50.19 -22.49
N PRO A 34 15.09 -50.42 -23.78
CA PRO A 34 14.12 -49.68 -24.62
C PRO A 34 13.30 -50.51 -25.68
N LEU A 35 12.52 -49.77 -26.50
CA LEU A 35 12.08 -49.98 -27.90
C LEU A 35 10.70 -50.62 -28.29
N ASP A 36 10.02 -49.83 -29.14
CA ASP A 36 9.06 -50.08 -30.24
C ASP A 36 7.63 -50.59 -29.98
N ALA A 37 6.64 -49.72 -30.20
CA ALA A 37 5.77 -49.71 -31.39
C ALA A 37 4.53 -48.82 -31.17
N ALA A 38 4.12 -48.12 -32.23
CA ALA A 38 3.04 -47.15 -32.28
C ALA A 38 1.65 -47.72 -31.91
N ASP A 39 0.84 -46.95 -31.18
CA ASP A 39 -0.48 -46.56 -31.68
C ASP A 39 -1.06 -45.37 -30.87
N THR A 40 -1.93 -44.68 -31.57
CA THR A 40 -2.60 -43.40 -31.39
C THR A 40 -3.42 -43.20 -30.10
N GLY A 41 -3.43 -41.96 -29.59
CA GLY A 41 -4.46 -41.46 -28.68
C GLY A 41 -4.00 -41.03 -27.28
N SER A 42 -3.01 -40.15 -27.15
CA SER A 42 -2.74 -39.51 -25.85
C SER A 42 -3.78 -38.41 -25.58
N ALA A 43 -4.83 -38.77 -24.83
CA ALA A 43 -5.45 -37.84 -23.91
C ALA A 43 -4.36 -37.40 -22.92
N ALA A 44 -3.72 -36.27 -23.19
CA ALA A 44 -2.85 -35.62 -22.24
C ALA A 44 -3.70 -35.28 -21.03
N SER A 45 -3.52 -36.05 -19.96
CA SER A 45 -3.94 -35.69 -18.62
C SER A 45 -3.37 -34.32 -18.32
N THR A 46 -4.21 -33.30 -18.45
CA THR A 46 -4.00 -32.01 -17.83
C THR A 46 -3.83 -32.30 -16.35
N ALA A 47 -2.57 -32.33 -15.89
CA ALA A 47 -2.28 -32.10 -14.49
C ALA A 47 -2.92 -30.75 -14.18
N SER A 48 -4.10 -30.80 -13.56
CA SER A 48 -4.75 -29.65 -12.98
C SER A 48 -3.70 -29.00 -12.08
N ALA A 49 -3.16 -27.86 -12.50
CA ALA A 49 -2.40 -27.01 -11.61
C ALA A 49 -3.35 -26.69 -10.47
N GLN A 50 -3.18 -27.39 -9.35
CA GLN A 50 -3.98 -27.17 -8.16
C GLN A 50 -3.65 -25.76 -7.69
N GLN A 51 -4.50 -24.82 -8.09
CA GLN A 51 -4.43 -23.41 -7.78
C GLN A 51 -4.37 -23.32 -6.25
N SER A 52 -3.18 -23.10 -5.70
CA SER A 52 -3.00 -23.27 -4.26
C SER A 52 -3.64 -22.08 -3.57
N SER A 53 -4.69 -22.31 -2.78
CA SER A 53 -5.43 -21.24 -2.10
C SER A 53 -4.53 -20.32 -1.27
N PRO A 54 -4.90 -19.02 -1.12
CA PRO A 54 -4.23 -18.12 -0.19
C PRO A 54 -4.14 -18.72 1.20
N GLN A 55 -2.94 -18.69 1.77
CA GLN A 55 -2.71 -19.15 3.13
C GLN A 55 -2.44 -17.97 4.06
N LEU A 56 -3.36 -17.74 5.00
CA LEU A 56 -3.14 -16.80 6.11
C LEU A 56 -2.03 -17.35 7.02
N LEU A 57 -1.00 -16.53 7.24
CA LEU A 57 0.15 -16.86 8.07
C LEU A 57 0.10 -16.18 9.44
N ALA A 58 -0.38 -14.94 9.47
CA ALA A 58 -0.53 -14.13 10.67
C ALA A 58 -1.52 -12.99 10.41
N LYS A 59 -2.15 -12.48 11.47
CA LYS A 59 -2.94 -11.25 11.42
C LYS A 59 -2.81 -10.40 12.68
N ALA A 60 -3.19 -9.13 12.56
CA ALA A 60 -3.34 -8.21 13.67
C ALA A 60 -4.23 -8.80 14.77
N GLN A 61 -3.85 -8.55 16.02
CA GLN A 61 -4.68 -8.86 17.18
C GLN A 61 -5.40 -7.59 17.64
N PRO A 62 -6.57 -7.72 18.28
CA PRO A 62 -7.17 -6.60 19.01
C PRO A 62 -6.17 -5.90 19.92
N ASP A 63 -6.30 -4.58 20.02
CA ASP A 63 -5.37 -3.76 20.80
C ASP A 63 -6.00 -2.60 21.57
N GLU A 64 -7.32 -2.41 21.46
CA GLU A 64 -8.04 -1.36 22.20
C GLU A 64 -9.50 -1.78 22.45
N CYS A 65 -10.13 -1.17 23.45
CA CYS A 65 -11.56 -1.27 23.67
C CYS A 65 -12.21 0.09 23.43
N PHE A 66 -13.28 0.10 22.64
CA PHE A 66 -14.00 1.30 22.22
C PHE A 66 -15.35 1.39 22.91
N ALA A 67 -15.59 2.46 23.66
CA ALA A 67 -16.86 2.70 24.35
C ALA A 67 -17.76 3.73 23.64
N GLY A 68 -17.24 4.43 22.63
CA GLY A 68 -17.89 5.56 21.97
C GLY A 68 -16.92 6.71 21.72
N ILE A 69 -17.22 7.56 20.74
CA ILE A 69 -16.40 8.73 20.40
C ILE A 69 -16.34 9.67 21.62
N GLY A 70 -15.14 10.10 21.96
CA GLY A 70 -14.93 11.04 23.07
C GLY A 70 -14.97 10.44 24.47
N LEU A 71 -15.35 9.15 24.61
CA LEU A 71 -15.43 8.46 25.90
C LEU A 71 -14.08 7.82 26.29
N PRO A 72 -13.82 7.62 27.60
CA PRO A 72 -12.67 6.84 28.09
C PRO A 72 -12.62 5.42 27.52
N TYR A 73 -11.42 4.90 27.26
CA TYR A 73 -11.21 3.59 26.64
C TYR A 73 -11.25 2.58 27.77
N PRO A 74 -12.15 1.58 27.72
CA PRO A 74 -12.18 0.53 28.72
C PRO A 74 -10.86 -0.24 28.76
N ALA A 75 -10.60 -0.90 29.89
CA ALA A 75 -9.48 -1.82 30.00
C ALA A 75 -9.69 -3.05 29.09
N GLY A 76 -8.58 -3.58 28.57
CA GLY A 76 -8.55 -4.71 27.65
C GLY A 76 -7.60 -4.44 26.48
N PRO A 77 -7.58 -5.33 25.46
CA PRO A 77 -8.41 -6.53 25.33
C PRO A 77 -8.00 -7.70 26.25
N PRO A 78 -8.91 -8.68 26.54
CA PRO A 78 -10.32 -8.71 26.14
C PRO A 78 -11.13 -7.60 26.83
N CYS A 79 -12.12 -7.06 26.12
CA CYS A 79 -12.90 -5.92 26.60
C CYS A 79 -13.93 -6.35 27.64
N ALA A 80 -13.84 -5.79 28.84
CA ALA A 80 -14.86 -5.99 29.88
C ALA A 80 -16.17 -5.27 29.51
N THR A 81 -16.07 -4.14 28.82
CA THR A 81 -17.16 -3.31 28.30
C THR A 81 -16.71 -2.66 26.99
N GLY A 82 -17.67 -2.28 26.14
CA GLY A 82 -17.38 -1.66 24.84
C GLY A 82 -17.09 -2.69 23.74
N LYS A 83 -16.83 -2.19 22.53
CA LYS A 83 -16.48 -2.98 21.35
C LYS A 83 -14.97 -3.21 21.28
N THR A 84 -14.56 -4.41 20.91
CA THR A 84 -13.17 -4.74 20.61
C THR A 84 -12.71 -3.99 19.36
N LYS A 85 -11.51 -3.41 19.38
CA LYS A 85 -10.95 -2.64 18.26
C LYS A 85 -9.56 -3.16 17.85
N VAL A 86 -9.32 -3.22 16.54
CA VAL A 86 -8.04 -3.62 15.92
C VAL A 86 -7.45 -2.43 15.18
N ASN A 87 -6.60 -1.64 15.85
CA ASN A 87 -6.08 -0.41 15.25
C ASN A 87 -4.98 -0.68 14.21
N GLN A 88 -4.22 -1.78 14.32
CA GLN A 88 -3.12 -2.10 13.39
C GLN A 88 -3.67 -2.51 12.02
N ALA A 89 -3.94 -1.52 11.18
CA ALA A 89 -4.64 -1.68 9.91
C ALA A 89 -3.76 -2.27 8.79
N TYR A 90 -2.49 -1.86 8.71
CA TYR A 90 -1.63 -2.15 7.56
C TYR A 90 -0.39 -2.95 7.95
N LEU A 91 -0.03 -3.96 7.16
CA LEU A 91 1.34 -4.44 7.07
C LEU A 91 2.06 -3.53 6.05
N TRP A 92 2.73 -2.50 6.55
CA TRP A 92 3.01 -1.31 5.75
C TRP A 92 4.38 -1.35 5.06
N GLY A 93 5.42 -1.72 5.80
CA GLY A 93 6.77 -1.95 5.30
C GLY A 93 7.20 -3.39 5.54
N MET A 94 7.83 -4.04 4.56
CA MET A 94 8.30 -5.43 4.66
C MET A 94 9.60 -5.64 3.88
N THR A 95 10.49 -6.46 4.43
CA THR A 95 11.69 -6.95 3.77
C THR A 95 11.95 -8.41 4.18
N ARG A 96 12.89 -9.08 3.51
CA ARG A 96 13.17 -10.51 3.71
C ARG A 96 14.67 -10.76 3.80
N VAL A 97 15.07 -11.54 4.81
CA VAL A 97 16.42 -12.07 4.98
C VAL A 97 16.36 -13.58 5.15
N GLY A 98 16.83 -14.33 4.15
CA GLY A 98 16.77 -15.79 4.17
C GLY A 98 15.33 -16.31 4.31
N LYS A 99 14.99 -16.90 5.46
CA LYS A 99 13.65 -17.40 5.78
C LYS A 99 12.86 -16.51 6.73
N MET A 100 13.42 -15.36 7.11
CA MET A 100 12.81 -14.38 7.99
C MET A 100 12.22 -13.24 7.18
N LEU A 101 10.93 -12.97 7.40
CA LEU A 101 10.31 -11.71 7.00
C LEU A 101 10.44 -10.73 8.15
N TRP A 102 10.79 -9.49 7.84
CA TRP A 102 10.82 -8.37 8.77
C TRP A 102 9.79 -7.37 8.31
N PHE A 103 8.88 -6.94 9.19
CA PHE A 103 7.86 -5.97 8.81
C PHE A 103 7.44 -5.10 9.97
N GLY A 104 6.82 -3.97 9.63
CA GLY A 104 6.13 -3.13 10.61
C GLY A 104 4.80 -2.62 10.09
N THR A 105 4.03 -2.05 11.00
CA THR A 105 2.62 -1.76 10.78
C THR A 105 2.31 -0.27 10.68
N GLY A 106 1.13 0.05 10.16
CA GLY A 106 0.49 1.35 10.29
C GLY A 106 -0.86 1.20 10.97
N ALA A 107 -1.13 2.02 11.98
CA ALA A 107 -2.39 2.00 12.70
C ALA A 107 -3.36 3.06 12.18
N ASN A 108 -4.66 2.73 12.08
CA ASN A 108 -5.74 3.62 11.65
C ASN A 108 -5.40 4.46 10.39
N VAL A 109 -4.67 3.86 9.44
CA VAL A 109 -4.10 4.61 8.30
C VAL A 109 -5.19 5.25 7.43
N ASN A 110 -6.39 4.69 7.40
CA ASN A 110 -7.55 5.32 6.75
C ASN A 110 -7.87 6.69 7.37
N CYS A 111 -8.05 6.75 8.69
CA CYS A 111 -8.31 7.99 9.42
C CYS A 111 -7.14 8.97 9.31
N LEU A 112 -5.89 8.50 9.39
CA LEU A 112 -4.71 9.35 9.22
C LEU A 112 -4.59 9.92 7.79
N THR A 113 -4.99 9.15 6.78
CA THR A 113 -4.99 9.59 5.38
C THR A 113 -6.11 10.60 5.15
N SER A 114 -7.32 10.33 5.62
CA SER A 114 -8.45 11.27 5.54
C SER A 114 -8.13 12.58 6.26
N GLY A 115 -7.63 12.49 7.50
CA GLY A 115 -7.27 13.67 8.28
C GLY A 115 -6.16 14.51 7.64
N ARG A 116 -5.07 13.91 7.17
CA ARG A 116 -3.96 14.67 6.56
C ARG A 116 -4.25 15.12 5.13
N ALA A 117 -4.74 14.22 4.27
CA ALA A 117 -4.87 14.47 2.83
C ALA A 117 -6.18 15.18 2.45
N LEU A 118 -7.23 15.07 3.27
CA LEU A 118 -8.53 15.71 3.03
C LEU A 118 -8.88 16.76 4.10
N ARG A 119 -8.04 16.94 5.12
CA ARG A 119 -8.28 17.83 6.28
C ARG A 119 -9.55 17.48 7.07
N ASN A 120 -9.97 16.22 7.01
CA ASN A 120 -11.12 15.75 7.77
C ASN A 120 -10.80 15.73 9.27
N THR A 121 -11.70 16.29 10.07
CA THR A 121 -11.61 16.26 11.54
C THR A 121 -12.94 15.91 12.19
N THR A 122 -13.95 15.56 11.39
CA THR A 122 -15.30 15.23 11.84
C THR A 122 -15.31 13.79 12.32
N PRO A 123 -15.56 13.52 13.61
CA PRO A 123 -15.57 12.14 14.10
C PRO A 123 -16.68 11.31 13.45
N THR A 124 -16.35 10.09 13.02
CA THR A 124 -17.29 9.19 12.36
C THR A 124 -17.21 7.79 12.94
N VAL A 125 -18.36 7.14 13.07
CA VAL A 125 -18.49 5.74 13.50
C VAL A 125 -19.60 5.07 12.71
N ASN A 126 -19.33 3.85 12.25
CA ASN A 126 -20.34 2.92 11.74
C ASN A 126 -20.08 1.51 12.33
N ASP A 127 -20.66 0.46 11.75
CA ASP A 127 -20.47 -0.90 12.24
C ASP A 127 -19.08 -1.48 11.92
N ASP A 128 -18.36 -0.89 10.96
CA ASP A 128 -17.09 -1.40 10.42
C ASP A 128 -15.85 -0.67 10.96
N TRP A 129 -15.92 0.65 11.13
CA TRP A 129 -14.81 1.47 11.63
C TRP A 129 -15.25 2.68 12.44
N VAL A 130 -14.26 3.23 13.14
CA VAL A 130 -14.33 4.55 13.77
C VAL A 130 -13.08 5.37 13.44
N CYS A 131 -13.29 6.66 13.15
CA CYS A 131 -12.28 7.71 13.15
C CYS A 131 -12.69 8.77 14.19
N GLU A 132 -11.90 8.92 15.24
CA GLU A 132 -12.24 9.76 16.39
C GLU A 132 -11.64 11.18 16.28
N TYR A 133 -10.56 11.35 15.51
CA TYR A 133 -9.82 12.60 15.34
C TYR A 133 -9.54 13.30 16.69
N GLY A 134 -9.91 14.58 16.81
CA GLY A 134 -9.71 15.39 18.03
C GLY A 134 -10.43 14.84 19.27
N GLU A 135 -11.45 13.99 19.09
CA GLU A 135 -12.18 13.36 20.20
C GLU A 135 -11.50 12.07 20.72
N SER A 136 -10.46 11.59 20.05
CA SER A 136 -9.67 10.46 20.55
C SER A 136 -9.03 10.77 21.90
N GLN A 137 -8.87 9.76 22.75
CA GLN A 137 -8.11 9.95 23.99
C GLN A 137 -6.63 10.24 23.76
N VAL A 138 -6.08 9.81 22.62
CA VAL A 138 -4.71 10.15 22.25
C VAL A 138 -4.57 11.66 22.08
N ALA A 139 -5.50 12.31 21.37
CA ALA A 139 -5.55 13.77 21.28
C ALA A 139 -5.85 14.42 22.63
N LYS A 140 -6.81 13.90 23.43
CA LYS A 140 -7.13 14.47 24.75
C LYS A 140 -5.95 14.42 25.73
N ARG A 141 -5.11 13.38 25.67
CA ARG A 141 -3.89 13.24 26.49
C ARG A 141 -2.70 14.02 25.93
N ASN A 142 -2.75 14.42 24.66
CA ASN A 142 -1.73 15.24 24.02
C ASN A 142 -2.37 16.41 23.26
N PRO A 143 -2.73 17.51 23.96
CA PRO A 143 -3.41 18.65 23.34
C PRO A 143 -2.63 19.35 22.22
N GLN A 144 -1.33 19.08 22.07
CA GLN A 144 -0.51 19.60 20.98
C GLN A 144 -0.60 18.76 19.70
N LEU A 145 -1.19 17.56 19.77
CA LEU A 145 -1.44 16.73 18.59
C LEU A 145 -2.62 17.31 17.81
N PRO A 146 -2.44 17.73 16.54
CA PRO A 146 -3.54 18.24 15.74
C PRO A 146 -4.67 17.21 15.59
N PRO A 147 -5.96 17.64 15.53
CA PRO A 147 -7.09 16.72 15.39
C PRO A 147 -6.98 15.75 14.21
N ILE A 148 -6.40 16.21 13.09
CA ILE A 148 -6.12 15.40 11.88
C ILE A 148 -5.21 14.18 12.12
N LEU A 149 -4.59 14.10 13.31
CA LEU A 149 -3.69 13.04 13.73
C LEU A 149 -4.17 12.29 14.98
N GLY A 150 -5.35 12.60 15.51
CA GLY A 150 -5.81 12.05 16.79
C GLY A 150 -5.98 10.53 16.80
N ASP A 151 -6.30 9.92 15.65
CA ASP A 151 -6.39 8.47 15.52
C ASP A 151 -5.05 7.73 15.52
N HIS A 152 -3.93 8.45 15.67
CA HIS A 152 -2.61 7.84 15.78
C HIS A 152 -2.56 6.80 16.89
N ARG A 153 -1.95 5.64 16.58
CA ARG A 153 -1.50 4.65 17.56
C ARG A 153 -0.09 4.22 17.21
N GLN A 154 0.69 3.90 18.24
CA GLN A 154 2.06 3.43 18.07
C GLN A 154 2.10 2.21 17.13
N PRO A 155 3.00 2.19 16.12
CA PRO A 155 3.14 1.04 15.25
C PRO A 155 3.88 -0.10 15.95
N ARG A 156 3.75 -1.28 15.38
CA ARG A 156 4.37 -2.52 15.85
C ARG A 156 5.35 -3.05 14.82
N LEU A 157 6.36 -3.77 15.30
CA LEU A 157 7.40 -4.37 14.47
C LEU A 157 7.47 -5.86 14.74
N TYR A 158 7.66 -6.65 13.69
CA TYR A 158 7.59 -8.09 13.74
C TYR A 158 8.67 -8.76 12.89
N THR A 159 8.96 -9.99 13.27
CA THR A 159 9.55 -10.99 12.38
C THR A 159 8.60 -12.16 12.19
N TYR A 160 8.57 -12.74 10.98
CA TYR A 160 7.91 -14.01 10.72
C TYR A 160 8.90 -15.03 10.14
N ASP A 161 9.08 -16.14 10.83
CA ASP A 161 9.88 -17.28 10.36
C ASP A 161 9.04 -18.16 9.43
N THR A 162 9.38 -18.16 8.15
CA THR A 162 8.66 -18.92 7.10
C THR A 162 8.88 -20.43 7.16
N ARG A 163 9.90 -20.90 7.88
CA ARG A 163 10.18 -22.31 8.13
C ARG A 163 9.44 -22.79 9.37
N ALA A 164 9.53 -22.05 10.47
CA ALA A 164 8.87 -22.40 11.72
C ALA A 164 7.38 -22.03 11.76
N ASN A 165 6.91 -21.24 10.78
CA ASN A 165 5.58 -20.61 10.77
C ASN A 165 5.29 -19.84 12.07
N LYS A 166 6.23 -18.98 12.47
CA LYS A 166 6.19 -18.31 13.77
C LYS A 166 6.31 -16.80 13.61
N LEU A 167 5.28 -16.08 14.04
CA LEU A 167 5.34 -14.64 14.26
C LEU A 167 6.05 -14.35 15.59
N THR A 168 6.89 -13.32 15.62
CA THR A 168 7.54 -12.81 16.83
C THR A 168 7.47 -11.30 16.81
N GLU A 169 6.88 -10.71 17.86
CA GLU A 169 6.86 -9.26 18.05
C GLU A 169 8.23 -8.75 18.51
N LYS A 170 8.64 -7.62 17.95
CA LYS A 170 9.94 -6.95 18.19
C LYS A 170 9.79 -5.58 18.85
N THR A 171 8.56 -5.09 18.97
CA THR A 171 8.21 -3.78 19.52
C THR A 171 8.81 -3.55 20.92
N ASP A 172 8.76 -4.56 21.79
CA ASP A 172 9.21 -4.42 23.19
C ASP A 172 10.73 -4.30 23.33
N LEU A 173 11.50 -4.82 22.35
CA LEU A 173 12.95 -4.63 22.34
C LEU A 173 13.33 -3.15 22.20
N ILE A 174 12.53 -2.38 21.44
CA ILE A 174 12.72 -0.94 21.28
C ILE A 174 12.35 -0.21 22.57
N LYS A 175 11.19 -0.55 23.15
CA LYS A 175 10.68 0.08 24.37
C LYS A 175 11.60 -0.12 25.57
N ALA A 176 12.20 -1.31 25.68
CA ALA A 176 13.10 -1.67 26.76
C ALA A 176 14.53 -1.12 26.58
N ALA A 177 14.90 -0.67 25.38
CA ALA A 177 16.26 -0.21 25.10
C ALA A 177 16.59 1.14 25.76
N SER A 178 15.74 2.14 25.56
CA SER A 178 15.85 3.45 26.22
C SER A 178 14.54 4.24 26.13
N THR A 179 14.41 5.27 26.98
CA THR A 179 13.28 6.22 26.90
C THR A 179 13.25 6.96 25.57
N ASP A 180 14.40 7.29 24.99
CA ASP A 180 14.48 7.95 23.70
C ASP A 180 14.00 7.06 22.56
N ASP A 181 14.37 5.77 22.57
CA ASP A 181 13.91 4.80 21.57
C ASP A 181 12.39 4.58 21.69
N ALA A 182 11.88 4.46 22.91
CA ALA A 182 10.44 4.37 23.18
C ALA A 182 9.69 5.61 22.67
N ASN A 183 10.23 6.82 22.90
CA ASN A 183 9.66 8.07 22.43
C ASN A 183 9.69 8.19 20.90
N ARG A 184 10.78 7.79 20.25
CA ARG A 184 10.84 7.75 18.78
C ARG A 184 9.80 6.80 18.22
N LEU A 185 9.63 5.60 18.80
CA LEU A 185 8.58 4.68 18.38
C LEU A 185 7.17 5.25 18.60
N GLN A 186 6.92 5.86 19.76
CA GLN A 186 5.63 6.49 20.09
C GLN A 186 5.27 7.63 19.13
N THR A 187 6.26 8.36 18.62
CA THR A 187 6.09 9.48 17.70
C THR A 187 6.21 9.10 16.22
N THR A 188 6.36 7.81 15.88
CA THR A 188 6.32 7.32 14.50
C THR A 188 4.87 7.05 14.09
N ALA A 189 4.37 7.71 13.04
CA ALA A 189 3.01 7.53 12.54
C ALA A 189 2.76 6.11 11.97
N GLY A 190 3.80 5.47 11.44
CA GLY A 190 3.78 4.06 11.09
C GLY A 190 5.06 3.62 10.38
N ILE A 191 5.31 2.31 10.34
CA ILE A 191 6.50 1.71 9.75
C ILE A 191 6.25 1.44 8.27
N ARG A 192 6.39 2.49 7.47
CA ARG A 192 6.01 2.53 6.06
C ARG A 192 7.02 1.87 5.12
N ALA A 193 8.29 1.80 5.53
CA ALA A 193 9.40 1.31 4.72
C ALA A 193 10.22 0.27 5.50
N ALA A 194 10.71 -0.74 4.80
CA ALA A 194 11.66 -1.70 5.34
C ALA A 194 12.66 -2.14 4.26
N GLY A 195 13.91 -2.36 4.66
CA GLY A 195 15.00 -2.83 3.81
C GLY A 195 16.03 -3.58 4.63
N SER A 196 16.82 -4.44 4.00
CA SER A 196 17.87 -5.19 4.69
C SER A 196 19.10 -5.38 3.82
N PHE A 197 20.28 -5.17 4.41
CA PHE A 197 21.57 -5.34 3.76
C PHE A 197 22.68 -5.45 4.82
N GLY A 198 23.78 -6.14 4.52
CA GLY A 198 24.95 -6.19 5.41
C GLY A 198 24.67 -6.71 6.84
N GLY A 199 23.69 -7.60 7.01
CA GLY A 199 23.31 -8.14 8.32
C GLY A 199 22.42 -7.20 9.17
N VAL A 200 21.89 -6.13 8.58
CA VAL A 200 21.01 -5.16 9.24
C VAL A 200 19.66 -5.13 8.55
N ALA A 201 18.57 -5.16 9.32
CA ALA A 201 17.23 -4.80 8.87
C ALA A 201 16.89 -3.40 9.38
N LEU A 202 16.55 -2.51 8.46
CA LEU A 202 16.10 -1.14 8.72
C LEU A 202 14.59 -1.07 8.49
N LEU A 203 13.87 -0.60 9.50
CA LEU A 203 12.43 -0.38 9.45
C LEU A 203 12.13 1.05 9.89
N GLY A 204 11.25 1.75 9.19
CA GLY A 204 10.91 3.10 9.59
C GLY A 204 9.82 3.76 8.78
N GLY A 205 9.55 5.01 9.11
CA GLY A 205 8.49 5.77 8.48
C GLY A 205 8.39 7.20 9.02
N PRO A 206 7.37 7.94 8.54
CA PRO A 206 7.12 9.31 8.98
C PRO A 206 6.91 9.37 10.50
N ALA A 207 7.50 10.38 11.13
CA ALA A 207 7.11 10.81 12.45
C ALA A 207 5.78 11.58 12.40
N LEU A 208 5.18 11.85 13.55
CA LEU A 208 4.01 12.73 13.64
C LEU A 208 4.30 14.16 13.21
N GLY A 209 5.57 14.59 13.31
CA GLY A 209 6.07 15.87 12.78
C GLY A 209 6.60 15.76 11.34
N THR A 210 7.61 16.55 11.03
CA THR A 210 8.18 16.70 9.67
C THR A 210 9.43 15.85 9.44
N SER A 211 9.60 14.77 10.21
CA SER A 211 10.82 13.95 10.25
C SER A 211 10.53 12.47 9.99
N VAL A 212 11.58 11.66 9.87
CA VAL A 212 11.52 10.20 9.68
C VAL A 212 12.27 9.54 10.83
N ASN A 213 11.67 8.50 11.40
CA ASN A 213 12.30 7.65 12.39
C ASN A 213 12.67 6.31 11.76
N LEU A 214 13.92 5.87 11.94
CA LEU A 214 14.40 4.54 11.57
C LEU A 214 14.80 3.72 12.79
N PHE A 215 14.55 2.41 12.73
CA PHE A 215 14.87 1.40 13.73
C PHE A 215 15.70 0.31 13.05
N ALA A 216 16.79 -0.11 13.69
CA ALA A 216 17.71 -1.09 13.14
C ALA A 216 17.73 -2.37 13.99
N PHE A 217 17.81 -3.51 13.31
CA PHE A 217 17.92 -4.82 13.94
C PHE A 217 19.03 -5.64 13.28
N ASP A 218 19.73 -6.42 14.08
CA ASP A 218 20.67 -7.44 13.61
C ASP A 218 19.88 -8.61 13.04
N THR A 219 20.15 -8.98 11.79
CA THR A 219 19.35 -10.01 11.09
C THR A 219 19.69 -11.44 11.50
N ASP A 220 20.84 -11.65 12.14
CA ASP A 220 21.35 -12.96 12.51
C ASP A 220 20.87 -13.35 13.91
N THR A 221 20.91 -12.39 14.85
CA THR A 221 20.54 -12.57 16.25
C THR A 221 19.13 -12.09 16.56
N GLY A 222 18.58 -11.20 15.72
CA GLY A 222 17.31 -10.54 15.96
C GLY A 222 17.33 -9.45 17.03
N ALA A 223 18.52 -9.02 17.46
CA ALA A 223 18.74 -7.98 18.46
C ALA A 223 18.43 -6.59 17.91
N PHE A 224 17.96 -5.69 18.76
CA PHE A 224 17.79 -4.28 18.43
C PHE A 224 19.14 -3.57 18.46
N LEU A 225 19.47 -2.84 17.38
CA LEU A 225 20.74 -2.13 17.21
C LEU A 225 20.63 -0.62 17.54
N GLY A 226 19.40 -0.10 17.66
CA GLY A 226 19.14 1.30 18.00
C GLY A 226 18.08 1.94 17.09
N SER A 227 17.83 3.23 17.31
CA SER A 227 16.98 4.05 16.44
C SER A 227 17.58 5.44 16.21
N ARG A 228 17.23 6.08 15.08
CA ARG A 228 17.67 7.44 14.74
C ARG A 228 16.53 8.24 14.08
N ASN A 229 16.42 9.52 14.46
CA ASN A 229 15.56 10.49 13.79
C ASN A 229 16.36 11.21 12.69
N PHE A 230 15.72 11.43 11.55
CA PHE A 230 16.24 12.21 10.44
C PHE A 230 15.34 13.44 10.26
N PRO A 231 15.71 14.60 10.82
CA PRO A 231 14.82 15.76 10.89
C PRO A 231 14.53 16.40 9.53
N MET A 232 15.40 16.17 8.54
CA MET A 232 15.24 16.74 7.19
C MET A 232 14.20 16.01 6.33
N TYR A 233 13.86 14.76 6.66
CA TYR A 233 13.03 13.92 5.80
C TYR A 233 11.68 13.69 6.44
N GLY A 234 10.58 14.14 5.83
CA GLY A 234 9.23 13.93 6.38
C GLY A 234 8.53 12.67 5.90
N ASN A 235 9.11 11.94 4.93
CA ASN A 235 8.49 10.74 4.38
C ASN A 235 9.53 9.75 3.84
N ILE A 236 9.19 8.47 3.89
CA ILE A 236 9.96 7.36 3.33
C ILE A 236 9.00 6.23 2.98
N ARG A 237 9.22 5.52 1.86
CA ARG A 237 8.31 4.46 1.42
C ARG A 237 8.97 3.14 1.04
N HIS A 238 10.15 3.14 0.44
CA HIS A 238 10.75 1.89 -0.03
C HIS A 238 12.28 1.92 0.02
N PHE A 239 12.83 0.73 0.22
CA PHE A 239 14.25 0.43 0.09
C PHE A 239 14.47 -0.55 -1.06
N THR A 240 15.60 -0.44 -1.75
CA THR A 240 15.98 -1.42 -2.77
C THR A 240 17.48 -1.72 -2.71
N VAL A 241 17.87 -2.96 -3.01
CA VAL A 241 19.28 -3.34 -3.11
C VAL A 241 19.69 -3.32 -4.57
N ALA A 242 20.79 -2.62 -4.88
CA ALA A 242 21.31 -2.44 -6.22
C ALA A 242 22.83 -2.31 -6.20
N GLY A 243 23.54 -2.97 -7.11
CA GLY A 243 25.01 -2.82 -7.22
C GLY A 243 25.74 -3.00 -5.88
N ASP A 244 25.35 -4.01 -5.11
CA ASP A 244 25.89 -4.30 -3.76
C ASP A 244 25.75 -3.16 -2.74
N ALA A 245 24.68 -2.38 -2.84
CA ALA A 245 24.34 -1.35 -1.88
C ALA A 245 22.82 -1.26 -1.66
N LEU A 246 22.42 -0.78 -0.49
CA LEU A 246 21.03 -0.51 -0.15
C LEU A 246 20.71 0.98 -0.40
N TYR A 247 19.57 1.26 -1.02
CA TYR A 247 19.08 2.61 -1.29
C TYR A 247 17.70 2.83 -0.71
N ALA A 248 17.39 4.08 -0.35
CA ALA A 248 16.09 4.51 0.12
C ALA A 248 15.64 5.79 -0.58
N GLY A 249 14.39 5.86 -1.01
CA GLY A 249 13.77 7.11 -1.45
C GLY A 249 13.11 7.83 -0.28
N VAL A 250 13.42 9.11 -0.12
CA VAL A 250 12.87 9.96 0.95
C VAL A 250 12.30 11.26 0.38
N GLY A 251 11.32 11.81 1.08
CA GLY A 251 10.81 13.16 0.84
C GLY A 251 11.42 14.14 1.83
N VAL A 252 11.84 15.31 1.36
CA VAL A 252 12.41 16.38 2.17
C VAL A 252 11.31 17.33 2.65
N GLY A 253 11.43 17.80 3.89
CA GLY A 253 10.48 18.73 4.49
C GLY A 253 9.20 18.06 5.00
N ALA A 254 8.22 18.86 5.41
CA ALA A 254 6.95 18.38 5.96
C ALA A 254 6.24 17.41 5.00
N ASN A 255 6.01 16.18 5.45
CA ASN A 255 5.45 15.08 4.65
C ASN A 255 6.17 14.81 3.32
N GLY A 256 7.41 15.29 3.16
CA GLY A 256 8.21 15.19 1.95
C GLY A 256 7.86 16.19 0.86
N GLY A 257 7.17 17.26 1.22
CA GLY A 257 6.52 18.13 0.26
C GLY A 257 7.40 19.19 -0.41
N GLU A 258 8.68 19.28 -0.06
CA GLU A 258 9.60 20.27 -0.66
C GLU A 258 10.31 19.72 -1.90
N ARG A 259 10.82 18.48 -1.82
CA ARG A 259 11.57 17.78 -2.86
C ARG A 259 11.80 16.31 -2.46
N GLY A 260 12.50 15.53 -3.29
CA GLY A 260 12.89 14.15 -2.97
C GLY A 260 14.40 13.93 -2.98
N ASN A 261 14.89 13.03 -2.15
CA ASN A 261 16.25 12.52 -2.24
C ASN A 261 16.25 10.99 -2.40
N VAL A 262 17.31 10.47 -3.02
CA VAL A 262 17.68 9.06 -2.89
C VAL A 262 18.91 8.98 -2.00
N LEU A 263 18.84 8.11 -0.99
CA LEU A 263 19.91 7.86 -0.04
C LEU A 263 20.56 6.52 -0.36
N ARG A 264 21.89 6.45 -0.34
CA ARG A 264 22.64 5.19 -0.28
C ARG A 264 23.05 4.92 1.16
N TRP A 265 22.82 3.71 1.63
CA TRP A 265 23.28 3.26 2.93
C TRP A 265 24.78 2.94 2.88
N THR A 266 25.52 3.50 3.83
CA THR A 266 26.97 3.28 4.02
C THR A 266 27.28 2.74 5.42
N GLY A 267 26.24 2.31 6.14
CA GLY A 267 26.34 1.86 7.51
C GLY A 267 26.88 0.46 7.70
N SER A 268 26.83 0.02 8.94
CA SER A 268 27.21 -1.31 9.40
C SER A 268 26.37 -1.71 10.61
N LYS A 269 26.60 -2.89 11.19
CA LYS A 269 25.94 -3.27 12.46
C LYS A 269 26.26 -2.32 13.62
N SER A 270 27.45 -1.72 13.64
CA SER A 270 27.88 -0.79 14.70
C SER A 270 27.48 0.67 14.44
N ASP A 271 27.22 1.04 13.19
CA ASP A 271 26.62 2.33 12.82
C ASP A 271 25.55 2.13 11.74
N PRO A 272 24.34 1.65 12.12
CA PRO A 272 23.34 1.21 11.16
C PRO A 272 22.62 2.37 10.44
N PHE A 273 22.92 3.61 10.78
CA PHE A 273 22.19 4.79 10.32
C PHE A 273 23.04 5.76 9.50
N ALA A 274 24.17 5.30 8.96
CA ALA A 274 24.96 6.07 8.02
C ALA A 274 24.36 6.00 6.60
N PHE A 275 24.11 7.18 6.03
CA PHE A 275 23.59 7.35 4.68
C PHE A 275 24.28 8.52 3.99
N THR A 276 24.35 8.47 2.67
CA THR A 276 24.72 9.61 1.84
C THR A 276 23.67 9.88 0.77
N VAL A 277 23.48 11.14 0.40
CA VAL A 277 22.58 11.52 -0.70
C VAL A 277 23.25 11.18 -2.03
N VAL A 278 22.50 10.56 -2.94
CA VAL A 278 22.94 10.17 -4.29
C VAL A 278 21.93 10.60 -5.38
N ALA A 279 20.90 11.35 -5.01
CA ALA A 279 19.97 12.01 -5.94
C ALA A 279 19.31 13.20 -5.26
N ASN A 280 19.12 14.29 -6.01
CA ASN A 280 18.22 15.39 -5.68
C ASN A 280 17.12 15.46 -6.76
N LEU A 281 15.87 15.18 -6.38
CA LEU A 281 14.71 15.12 -7.27
C LEU A 281 13.75 16.27 -6.95
N PRO A 282 13.05 16.85 -7.95
CA PRO A 282 12.12 17.96 -7.71
C PRO A 282 10.83 17.55 -6.97
N ALA A 283 10.62 16.25 -6.76
CA ALA A 283 9.43 15.68 -6.16
C ALA A 283 9.82 14.49 -5.27
N GLN A 284 9.01 14.17 -4.25
CA GLN A 284 9.31 13.13 -3.27
C GLN A 284 9.56 11.78 -3.96
N ALA A 285 10.66 11.10 -3.63
CA ALA A 285 10.89 9.72 -4.06
C ALA A 285 9.94 8.75 -3.35
N ALA A 286 9.24 7.90 -4.11
CA ALA A 286 8.16 7.05 -3.59
C ALA A 286 8.42 5.53 -3.73
N ASP A 287 8.84 5.05 -4.88
CA ASP A 287 9.25 3.65 -5.09
C ASP A 287 10.52 3.63 -5.92
N LEU A 288 11.32 2.56 -5.79
CA LEU A 288 12.62 2.40 -6.40
C LEU A 288 12.82 0.96 -6.86
N THR A 289 13.36 0.78 -8.05
CA THR A 289 13.79 -0.53 -8.57
C THR A 289 15.08 -0.39 -9.38
N VAL A 290 15.77 -1.51 -9.57
CA VAL A 290 16.84 -1.61 -10.56
C VAL A 290 16.25 -2.02 -11.91
N HIS A 291 16.71 -1.38 -12.98
CA HIS A 291 16.46 -1.79 -14.35
C HIS A 291 17.68 -1.46 -15.22
N GLN A 292 18.17 -2.44 -15.99
CA GLN A 292 19.28 -2.26 -16.94
C GLN A 292 20.52 -1.55 -16.34
N GLY A 293 20.91 -1.94 -15.12
CA GLY A 293 22.11 -1.39 -14.46
C GLY A 293 21.95 0.03 -13.91
N ARG A 294 20.72 0.55 -13.82
CA ARG A 294 20.38 1.86 -13.25
C ARG A 294 19.31 1.71 -12.18
N LEU A 295 19.24 2.67 -11.26
CA LEU A 295 18.09 2.85 -10.40
C LEU A 295 17.04 3.69 -11.13
N PHE A 296 15.79 3.30 -10.95
CA PHE A 296 14.63 4.07 -11.35
C PHE A 296 13.81 4.42 -10.13
N VAL A 297 13.23 5.61 -10.13
CA VAL A 297 12.43 6.16 -9.03
C VAL A 297 11.13 6.71 -9.57
N THR A 298 10.02 6.34 -8.94
CA THR A 298 8.74 7.03 -9.13
C THR A 298 8.59 8.13 -8.09
N THR A 299 8.04 9.28 -8.46
CA THR A 299 7.84 10.42 -7.55
C THR A 299 6.38 10.70 -7.22
N TRP A 300 6.19 11.35 -6.07
CA TRP A 300 4.91 11.91 -5.63
C TRP A 300 4.96 13.43 -5.64
N PRO A 301 3.83 14.09 -5.98
CA PRO A 301 3.70 15.52 -5.88
C PRO A 301 3.85 15.97 -4.41
N GLY A 302 4.20 17.25 -4.23
CA GLY A 302 4.66 17.82 -2.96
C GLY A 302 3.54 18.06 -1.94
N SER A 303 3.80 18.94 -0.96
CA SER A 303 3.10 19.01 0.35
C SER A 303 1.56 19.16 0.33
N ASP A 304 0.93 18.95 1.51
CA ASP A 304 -0.47 19.29 1.82
C ASP A 304 -0.84 20.78 1.61
N ALA A 305 0.14 21.65 1.29
CA ALA A 305 -0.09 23.01 0.82
C ALA A 305 -0.69 23.06 -0.59
N GLU A 306 -0.68 21.96 -1.34
CA GLU A 306 -1.42 21.79 -2.61
C GLU A 306 -2.94 22.00 -2.44
N LEU A 307 -3.47 21.82 -1.23
CA LEU A 307 -4.88 22.08 -0.89
C LEU A 307 -5.18 23.56 -0.60
N ALA A 308 -4.16 24.40 -0.40
CA ALA A 308 -4.35 25.81 -0.06
C ALA A 308 -4.76 26.68 -1.27
N GLY A 309 -4.85 26.09 -2.47
CA GLY A 309 -5.05 26.82 -3.73
C GLY A 309 -3.86 27.72 -4.08
N PRO A 310 -3.73 28.16 -5.34
CA PRO A 310 -2.74 29.18 -5.68
C PRO A 310 -3.13 30.51 -5.03
N THR A 311 -2.23 31.11 -4.23
CA THR A 311 -2.36 32.52 -3.83
C THR A 311 -2.27 33.41 -5.06
N ALA A 312 -3.24 34.30 -5.27
CA ALA A 312 -3.25 35.26 -6.37
C ALA A 312 -1.93 36.07 -6.39
N GLY A 313 -1.21 36.04 -7.51
CA GLY A 313 0.06 36.74 -7.70
C GLY A 313 1.33 35.97 -7.31
N ALA A 314 1.23 34.73 -6.83
CA ALA A 314 2.40 33.88 -6.63
C ALA A 314 2.93 33.31 -7.96
N VAL A 315 4.24 33.35 -8.17
CA VAL A 315 4.91 32.61 -9.24
C VAL A 315 4.60 31.12 -9.03
N PRO A 316 4.04 30.40 -10.02
CA PRO A 316 3.77 28.97 -9.86
C PRO A 316 5.07 28.25 -9.51
N PRO A 317 5.12 27.47 -8.41
CA PRO A 317 6.25 26.58 -8.23
C PRO A 317 6.37 25.68 -9.48
N PRO A 318 7.58 25.29 -9.90
CA PRO A 318 7.73 24.28 -10.95
C PRO A 318 6.88 23.07 -10.56
N PRO A 319 6.07 22.49 -11.47
CA PRO A 319 5.17 21.43 -11.10
C PRO A 319 5.96 20.23 -10.57
N SER A 320 5.92 20.02 -9.26
CA SER A 320 6.26 18.74 -8.65
C SER A 320 5.11 17.78 -9.00
N ILE A 321 5.12 17.25 -10.22
CA ILE A 321 4.15 16.25 -10.67
C ILE A 321 4.76 14.85 -10.58
N ALA A 322 3.87 13.85 -10.53
CA ALA A 322 4.25 12.45 -10.58
C ALA A 322 5.09 12.13 -11.84
N ALA A 323 6.28 11.56 -11.62
CA ALA A 323 7.26 11.31 -12.68
C ALA A 323 8.11 10.06 -12.41
N VAL A 324 8.75 9.56 -13.47
CA VAL A 324 9.76 8.48 -13.40
C VAL A 324 11.13 9.09 -13.70
N TRP A 325 12.08 8.84 -12.80
CA TRP A 325 13.45 9.30 -12.86
C TRP A 325 14.41 8.13 -12.99
N MET A 326 15.47 8.32 -13.77
CA MET A 326 16.51 7.34 -14.05
C MET A 326 17.86 7.86 -13.57
N SER A 327 18.60 7.03 -12.82
CA SER A 327 19.94 7.37 -12.33
C SER A 327 21.01 7.25 -13.42
N PRO A 328 22.24 7.75 -13.18
CA PRO A 328 23.46 7.26 -13.83
C PRO A 328 23.61 5.72 -13.74
N LEU A 329 24.52 5.15 -14.54
CA LEU A 329 24.83 3.71 -14.44
C LEU A 329 25.47 3.41 -13.08
N LEU A 330 25.00 2.35 -12.42
CA LEU A 330 25.52 1.91 -11.12
C LEU A 330 26.97 1.42 -11.16
N ALA A 331 27.51 1.20 -12.36
CA ALA A 331 28.88 0.76 -12.60
C ALA A 331 29.76 1.86 -13.22
N SER A 332 29.28 3.11 -13.26
CA SER A 332 30.06 4.24 -13.76
C SER A 332 30.98 4.75 -12.65
N GLY A 333 32.20 4.21 -12.54
CA GLY A 333 33.16 4.61 -11.52
C GLY A 333 33.16 3.70 -10.29
N ALA A 334 33.08 4.28 -9.09
CA ALA A 334 33.04 3.51 -7.84
C ALA A 334 31.72 2.70 -7.72
N PRO A 335 31.71 1.52 -7.07
CA PRO A 335 30.53 0.66 -7.03
C PRO A 335 29.28 1.35 -6.47
N GLY A 336 28.16 1.26 -7.21
CA GLY A 336 26.89 1.89 -6.85
C GLY A 336 26.82 3.35 -7.26
N LEU A 337 25.83 4.07 -6.74
CA LEU A 337 25.80 5.54 -6.85
C LEU A 337 26.56 6.18 -5.70
N ASN A 338 27.16 7.33 -5.97
CA ASN A 338 27.96 8.11 -5.04
C ASN A 338 27.45 9.56 -5.00
N PRO A 339 27.91 10.39 -4.04
CA PRO A 339 27.45 11.77 -3.93
C PRO A 339 27.58 12.59 -5.23
N GLU A 340 28.62 12.34 -6.03
CA GLU A 340 28.85 12.97 -7.32
C GLU A 340 27.78 12.64 -8.39
N ASP A 341 26.98 11.59 -8.19
CA ASP A 341 25.89 11.21 -9.11
C ASP A 341 24.60 12.00 -8.86
N SER A 342 24.53 12.82 -7.80
CA SER A 342 23.28 13.41 -7.31
C SER A 342 22.50 14.21 -8.35
N ASP A 343 23.23 14.83 -9.27
CA ASP A 343 22.70 15.74 -10.28
C ASP A 343 22.61 15.08 -11.67
N GLY A 344 23.04 13.82 -11.80
CA GLY A 344 23.04 13.07 -13.05
C GLY A 344 21.73 12.34 -13.38
N TRP A 345 20.67 12.58 -12.61
CA TRP A 345 19.37 11.92 -12.76
C TRP A 345 18.54 12.56 -13.87
N GLN A 346 17.87 11.72 -14.67
CA GLN A 346 17.08 12.15 -15.83
C GLN A 346 15.61 11.80 -15.64
N GLN A 347 14.70 12.75 -15.88
CA GLN A 347 13.28 12.45 -15.99
C GLN A 347 13.01 11.77 -17.34
N VAL A 348 12.42 10.58 -17.31
CA VAL A 348 12.11 9.79 -18.52
C VAL A 348 10.61 9.69 -18.79
N TRP A 349 9.79 10.10 -17.84
CA TRP A 349 8.34 10.16 -17.99
C TRP A 349 7.73 11.09 -16.93
N ASN A 350 6.63 11.77 -17.25
CA ASN A 350 5.79 12.45 -16.27
C ASN A 350 4.31 12.35 -16.64
N VAL A 351 3.44 12.58 -15.66
CA VAL A 351 1.99 12.43 -15.77
C VAL A 351 1.34 13.32 -16.83
N SER A 352 1.91 14.49 -17.13
CA SER A 352 1.35 15.41 -18.15
C SER A 352 1.44 14.84 -19.56
N ALA A 353 2.19 13.75 -19.78
CA ALA A 353 2.13 12.99 -21.03
C ALA A 353 0.81 12.19 -21.19
N TYR A 354 -0.01 12.10 -20.14
CA TYR A 354 -1.25 11.31 -20.11
C TYR A 354 -2.47 12.08 -19.59
N GLU A 355 -2.33 12.80 -18.46
CA GLU A 355 -3.44 13.52 -17.84
C GLU A 355 -3.63 14.90 -18.51
N PRO A 356 -4.77 15.13 -19.21
CA PRO A 356 -5.02 16.39 -19.88
C PRO A 356 -5.40 17.53 -18.92
N ASP A 357 -5.91 17.21 -17.71
CA ASP A 357 -6.28 18.24 -16.74
C ASP A 357 -5.08 18.61 -15.83
N PRO A 358 -4.58 19.87 -15.90
CA PRO A 358 -3.39 20.27 -15.16
C PRO A 358 -3.61 20.35 -13.64
N VAL A 359 -4.85 20.44 -13.15
CA VAL A 359 -5.17 20.46 -11.72
C VAL A 359 -5.20 19.03 -11.19
N VAL A 360 -5.88 18.13 -11.90
CA VAL A 360 -5.90 16.70 -11.57
C VAL A 360 -4.50 16.09 -11.65
N ALA A 361 -3.68 16.47 -12.63
CA ALA A 361 -2.29 16.01 -12.77
C ALA A 361 -1.43 16.28 -11.53
N ARG A 362 -1.71 17.35 -10.77
CA ARG A 362 -1.01 17.68 -9.51
C ARG A 362 -1.42 16.77 -8.35
N ALA A 363 -2.58 16.13 -8.43
CA ALA A 363 -3.03 15.19 -7.41
C ALA A 363 -2.53 13.75 -7.65
N TYR A 364 -1.98 13.44 -8.82
CA TYR A 364 -1.48 12.09 -9.15
C TYR A 364 -0.26 11.73 -8.33
N ALA A 365 -0.25 10.53 -7.78
CA ALA A 365 0.94 9.87 -7.28
C ALA A 365 1.33 8.68 -8.19
N LEU A 366 2.56 8.19 -8.06
CA LEU A 366 2.98 6.95 -8.71
C LEU A 366 3.21 5.81 -7.71
N GLY A 367 3.03 4.59 -8.19
CA GLY A 367 2.94 3.39 -7.39
C GLY A 367 4.03 2.38 -7.67
N GLY A 368 3.66 1.11 -7.54
CA GLY A 368 4.55 -0.03 -7.72
C GLY A 368 5.39 0.09 -8.99
N LEU A 369 6.68 -0.22 -8.84
CA LEU A 369 7.71 -0.08 -9.85
C LEU A 369 8.52 -1.39 -9.91
N ALA A 370 8.68 -1.98 -11.09
CA ALA A 370 9.40 -3.24 -11.25
C ALA A 370 10.07 -3.40 -12.62
N SER A 371 11.21 -4.09 -12.66
CA SER A 371 11.82 -4.54 -13.91
C SER A 371 11.38 -5.96 -14.24
N TYR A 372 10.79 -6.17 -15.42
CA TYR A 372 10.29 -7.47 -15.85
C TYR A 372 10.41 -7.67 -17.37
N GLY A 373 11.03 -8.77 -17.79
CA GLY A 373 11.13 -9.16 -19.20
C GLY A 373 11.73 -8.08 -20.12
N GLY A 374 12.73 -7.35 -19.64
CA GLY A 374 13.40 -6.28 -20.38
C GLY A 374 12.65 -4.95 -20.43
N PHE A 375 11.57 -4.79 -19.66
CA PHE A 375 10.85 -3.53 -19.48
C PHE A 375 10.85 -3.08 -18.02
N LEU A 376 10.81 -1.78 -17.80
CA LEU A 376 10.41 -1.16 -16.54
C LEU A 376 8.89 -1.00 -16.55
N TYR A 377 8.20 -1.40 -15.49
CA TYR A 377 6.75 -1.23 -15.29
C TYR A 377 6.50 -0.27 -14.14
N TRP A 378 5.49 0.58 -14.28
CA TRP A 378 4.97 1.42 -13.20
C TRP A 378 3.46 1.62 -13.34
N GLY A 379 2.81 2.01 -12.24
CA GLY A 379 1.40 2.39 -12.25
C GLY A 379 1.13 3.66 -11.48
N THR A 380 -0.05 4.25 -11.69
CA THR A 380 -0.48 5.46 -10.98
C THR A 380 -1.15 5.13 -9.65
N MET A 381 -1.36 6.18 -8.85
CA MET A 381 -2.06 6.18 -7.58
C MET A 381 -2.91 7.44 -7.43
N HIS A 382 -4.18 7.28 -7.06
CA HIS A 382 -5.17 8.35 -6.91
C HIS A 382 -5.76 8.27 -5.51
N VAL A 383 -5.41 9.22 -4.65
CA VAL A 383 -5.99 9.29 -3.30
C VAL A 383 -7.47 9.61 -3.48
N PRO A 384 -8.39 8.80 -2.91
CA PRO A 384 -9.82 9.07 -3.02
C PRO A 384 -10.11 10.53 -2.68
N MET A 385 -10.88 11.20 -3.53
CA MET A 385 -11.30 12.60 -3.39
C MET A 385 -10.21 13.68 -3.38
N LYS A 386 -8.90 13.36 -3.33
CA LYS A 386 -7.84 14.40 -3.31
C LYS A 386 -7.93 15.31 -4.53
N ALA A 387 -8.10 14.75 -5.73
CA ALA A 387 -8.22 15.53 -6.96
C ALA A 387 -9.46 16.46 -6.92
N THR A 388 -10.57 15.96 -6.38
CA THR A 388 -11.78 16.77 -6.16
C THR A 388 -11.52 17.94 -5.23
N THR A 389 -10.88 17.70 -4.08
CA THR A 389 -10.57 18.76 -3.10
C THR A 389 -9.66 19.84 -3.71
N VAL A 390 -8.60 19.42 -4.43
CA VAL A 390 -7.69 20.36 -5.10
C VAL A 390 -8.42 21.14 -6.20
N HIS A 391 -9.31 20.48 -6.94
CA HIS A 391 -10.09 21.12 -8.00
C HIS A 391 -11.08 22.13 -7.45
N MET A 392 -11.87 21.78 -6.42
CA MET A 392 -12.82 22.70 -5.79
C MET A 392 -12.12 23.89 -5.11
N ALA A 393 -10.91 23.71 -4.59
CA ALA A 393 -10.11 24.82 -4.05
C ALA A 393 -9.59 25.76 -5.16
N THR A 394 -9.32 25.22 -6.36
CA THR A 394 -8.81 25.99 -7.51
C THR A 394 -9.93 26.67 -8.28
N TYR A 395 -11.03 25.96 -8.51
CA TYR A 395 -12.23 26.40 -9.22
C TYR A 395 -13.45 26.06 -8.37
N PRO A 396 -13.84 26.94 -7.43
CA PRO A 396 -15.02 26.72 -6.59
C PRO A 396 -16.28 26.54 -7.45
N PRO A 397 -17.05 25.47 -7.25
CA PRO A 397 -18.27 25.23 -8.02
C PRO A 397 -19.31 26.33 -7.73
N ALA A 398 -19.99 26.79 -8.77
CA ALA A 398 -21.01 27.85 -8.66
C ALA A 398 -22.32 27.35 -8.03
N ASP A 399 -22.63 26.07 -8.22
CA ASP A 399 -23.85 25.41 -7.76
C ASP A 399 -23.61 23.91 -7.51
N GLU A 400 -24.66 23.22 -7.07
CA GLU A 400 -24.65 21.78 -6.77
C GLU A 400 -24.34 20.91 -8.00
N ALA A 401 -24.85 21.29 -9.18
CA ALA A 401 -24.60 20.56 -10.41
C ALA A 401 -23.12 20.64 -10.83
N ALA A 402 -22.51 21.82 -10.70
CA ALA A 402 -21.08 22.02 -10.92
C ALA A 402 -20.22 21.26 -9.89
N ALA A 403 -20.68 21.17 -8.63
CA ALA A 403 -20.01 20.38 -7.59
C ALA A 403 -20.05 18.89 -7.93
N GLN A 404 -21.22 18.36 -8.30
CA GLN A 404 -21.41 16.98 -8.73
C GLN A 404 -20.55 16.63 -9.95
N ALA A 405 -20.56 17.50 -10.98
CA ALA A 405 -19.73 17.31 -12.16
C ALA A 405 -18.24 17.30 -11.81
N THR A 406 -17.79 18.16 -10.90
CA THR A 406 -16.40 18.19 -10.42
C THR A 406 -16.02 16.91 -9.68
N ILE A 407 -16.88 16.41 -8.78
CA ILE A 407 -16.65 15.12 -8.10
C ILE A 407 -16.46 14.02 -9.14
N GLN A 408 -17.42 13.87 -10.06
CA GLN A 408 -17.40 12.80 -11.05
C GLN A 408 -16.15 12.90 -11.95
N ASN A 409 -15.92 14.07 -12.55
CA ASN A 409 -14.90 14.25 -13.57
C ASN A 409 -13.47 14.30 -13.03
N THR A 410 -13.27 14.37 -11.72
CA THR A 410 -11.94 14.31 -11.09
C THR A 410 -11.53 12.90 -10.65
N GLN A 411 -12.43 11.92 -10.68
CA GLN A 411 -12.07 10.54 -10.32
C GLN A 411 -11.17 9.91 -11.39
N ARG A 412 -10.23 9.08 -10.93
CA ARG A 412 -9.31 8.33 -11.78
C ARG A 412 -9.07 6.93 -11.21
N SER A 413 -9.12 5.93 -12.08
CA SER A 413 -8.61 4.58 -11.81
C SER A 413 -7.16 4.48 -12.26
N ILE A 414 -6.43 3.48 -11.77
CA ILE A 414 -5.01 3.33 -12.10
C ILE A 414 -4.78 3.16 -13.60
N SER A 415 -3.74 3.80 -14.11
CA SER A 415 -3.12 3.44 -15.38
C SER A 415 -1.83 2.66 -15.13
N ILE A 416 -1.51 1.73 -16.03
CA ILE A 416 -0.29 0.91 -15.99
C ILE A 416 0.51 1.17 -17.25
N TYR A 417 1.79 1.41 -17.08
CA TYR A 417 2.75 1.66 -18.14
C TYR A 417 3.86 0.65 -18.11
N ARG A 418 4.58 0.60 -19.22
CA ARG A 418 5.93 0.10 -19.25
C ARG A 418 6.81 0.88 -20.20
N GLY A 419 8.12 0.79 -20.03
CA GLY A 419 9.07 1.34 -20.98
C GLY A 419 10.40 0.60 -21.00
N ARG A 420 11.24 0.93 -21.98
CA ARG A 420 12.56 0.34 -22.17
C ARG A 420 13.47 1.27 -22.99
N ASN A 421 14.76 0.95 -23.01
CA ASN A 421 15.79 1.66 -23.79
C ASN A 421 15.90 3.15 -23.39
N PHE A 422 15.66 3.44 -22.12
CA PHE A 422 15.70 4.80 -21.59
C PHE A 422 17.06 5.46 -21.80
N GLY A 423 17.06 6.76 -22.07
CA GLY A 423 18.28 7.53 -22.35
C GLY A 423 18.90 7.24 -23.72
N SER A 424 18.15 6.62 -24.64
CA SER A 424 18.56 6.41 -26.04
C SER A 424 17.50 6.95 -26.99
N HIS A 425 17.87 7.13 -28.27
CA HIS A 425 16.91 7.52 -29.31
C HIS A 425 15.85 6.43 -29.62
N PHE A 426 15.96 5.24 -29.01
CA PHE A 426 14.99 4.15 -29.09
C PHE A 426 14.13 4.02 -27.82
N GLU A 427 14.16 5.02 -26.94
CA GLU A 427 13.30 5.06 -25.76
C GLU A 427 11.83 4.91 -26.16
N LYS A 428 11.12 4.04 -25.44
CA LYS A 428 9.71 3.78 -25.70
C LYS A 428 8.97 3.61 -24.39
N VAL A 429 7.86 4.32 -24.25
CA VAL A 429 6.86 4.13 -23.21
C VAL A 429 5.55 3.67 -23.86
N GLU A 430 4.91 2.67 -23.27
CA GLU A 430 3.63 2.11 -23.73
C GLU A 430 2.62 2.14 -22.58
N LEU A 431 1.43 2.71 -22.82
CA LEU A 431 0.26 2.54 -21.97
C LEU A 431 -0.28 1.12 -22.12
N LEU A 432 -0.36 0.36 -21.04
CA LEU A 432 -0.89 -1.00 -21.03
C LEU A 432 -2.38 -1.01 -20.67
N TYR A 433 -2.71 -0.32 -19.59
CA TYR A 433 -4.07 -0.16 -19.09
C TYR A 433 -4.31 1.32 -18.80
N GLY A 434 -5.39 1.89 -19.35
CA GLY A 434 -5.72 3.31 -19.21
C GLY A 434 -6.86 3.72 -20.12
N SER A 435 -7.02 5.02 -20.33
CA SER A 435 -8.09 5.62 -21.15
C SER A 435 -7.53 6.45 -22.31
N THR A 436 -8.22 6.43 -23.46
CA THR A 436 -7.87 7.26 -24.64
C THR A 436 -8.29 8.71 -24.47
N GLU A 437 -9.28 8.96 -23.63
CA GLU A 437 -9.79 10.28 -23.28
C GLU A 437 -10.03 10.35 -21.78
N LEU A 438 -9.88 11.54 -21.21
CA LEU A 438 -10.19 11.83 -19.81
C LEU A 438 -10.95 13.15 -19.71
N PRO A 439 -11.86 13.31 -18.74
CA PRO A 439 -12.47 14.61 -18.47
C PRO A 439 -11.41 15.63 -18.02
N ALA A 440 -11.42 16.80 -18.64
CA ALA A 440 -10.62 17.96 -18.24
C ALA A 440 -11.48 19.21 -18.15
N TYR A 441 -11.15 20.07 -17.19
CA TYR A 441 -11.84 21.33 -16.97
C TYR A 441 -11.16 22.46 -17.75
N ASP A 442 -11.92 23.12 -18.62
CA ASP A 442 -11.51 24.37 -19.27
C ASP A 442 -12.15 25.55 -18.51
N PRO A 443 -11.38 26.34 -17.73
CA PRO A 443 -11.91 27.49 -17.02
C PRO A 443 -12.30 28.66 -17.94
N ALA A 444 -11.81 28.71 -19.19
CA ALA A 444 -12.12 29.76 -20.15
C ALA A 444 -13.41 29.49 -20.94
N ALA A 445 -13.89 28.25 -20.95
CA ALA A 445 -15.12 27.86 -21.61
C ALA A 445 -16.33 28.64 -21.08
N ASN A 446 -17.40 28.70 -21.88
CA ASN A 446 -18.65 29.38 -21.54
C ASN A 446 -18.48 30.84 -21.07
N GLY A 447 -17.55 31.57 -21.68
CA GLY A 447 -17.27 32.97 -21.30
C GLY A 447 -16.62 33.12 -19.93
N GLY A 448 -15.86 32.13 -19.47
CA GLY A 448 -15.20 32.12 -18.16
C GLY A 448 -16.01 31.45 -17.03
N ALA A 449 -17.20 30.93 -17.33
CA ALA A 449 -17.96 30.12 -16.39
C ALA A 449 -17.38 28.70 -16.24
N GLY A 450 -16.55 28.28 -17.19
CA GLY A 450 -15.88 26.99 -17.22
C GLY A 450 -16.75 25.84 -17.72
N ALA A 451 -16.10 24.76 -18.13
CA ALA A 451 -16.77 23.54 -18.60
C ALA A 451 -15.85 22.32 -18.48
N TRP A 452 -16.45 21.16 -18.19
CA TRP A 452 -15.80 19.87 -18.36
C TRP A 452 -16.00 19.35 -19.78
N ALA A 453 -14.94 18.81 -20.38
CA ALA A 453 -15.01 18.10 -21.65
C ALA A 453 -14.07 16.90 -21.65
N LEU A 454 -14.41 15.86 -22.43
CA LEU A 454 -13.46 14.79 -22.71
C LEU A 454 -12.34 15.33 -23.59
N GLN A 455 -11.10 15.08 -23.17
CA GLN A 455 -9.88 15.45 -23.89
C GLN A 455 -9.05 14.20 -24.14
N SER A 456 -8.41 14.15 -25.32
CA SER A 456 -7.53 13.04 -25.66
C SER A 456 -6.33 12.98 -24.71
N THR A 457 -5.96 11.75 -24.31
CA THR A 457 -4.70 11.48 -23.60
C THR A 457 -3.53 11.29 -24.56
N HIS A 458 -3.78 11.36 -25.88
CA HIS A 458 -2.85 11.04 -26.97
C HIS A 458 -2.25 9.63 -26.92
N GLN A 459 -2.85 8.74 -26.12
CA GLN A 459 -2.37 7.37 -25.93
C GLN A 459 -3.51 6.38 -26.12
N THR A 460 -3.18 5.18 -26.61
CA THR A 460 -4.12 4.06 -26.70
C THR A 460 -3.61 2.91 -25.84
N PRO A 461 -4.39 2.42 -24.87
CA PRO A 461 -3.95 1.34 -24.01
C PRO A 461 -3.82 0.04 -24.82
N LYS A 462 -2.72 -0.68 -24.60
CA LYS A 462 -2.41 -1.89 -25.35
C LYS A 462 -3.31 -3.08 -24.99
N PHE A 463 -3.73 -3.20 -23.73
CA PHE A 463 -4.36 -4.42 -23.22
C PHE A 463 -5.77 -4.20 -22.70
N GLY A 464 -6.09 -3.05 -22.10
CA GLY A 464 -7.43 -2.84 -21.58
C GLY A 464 -7.65 -1.47 -20.95
N PRO A 465 -8.85 -1.24 -20.41
CA PRO A 465 -9.20 0.02 -19.75
C PRO A 465 -8.38 0.26 -18.47
N ALA A 466 -8.43 1.49 -17.96
CA ALA A 466 -7.90 1.84 -16.64
C ALA A 466 -8.47 0.93 -15.54
N GLY A 467 -7.72 0.76 -14.44
CA GLY A 467 -8.14 -0.06 -13.31
C GLY A 467 -8.20 -1.56 -13.60
N PHE A 468 -7.61 -2.02 -14.71
CA PHE A 468 -7.85 -3.37 -15.26
C PHE A 468 -9.35 -3.63 -15.55
N GLY A 469 -10.13 -2.57 -15.79
CA GLY A 469 -11.58 -2.61 -15.96
C GLY A 469 -12.38 -2.48 -14.67
N ASN A 470 -11.74 -2.39 -13.51
CA ASN A 470 -12.40 -2.05 -12.25
C ASN A 470 -12.13 -0.57 -11.91
N PRO A 471 -13.16 0.31 -11.95
CA PRO A 471 -12.95 1.73 -11.74
C PRO A 471 -12.55 2.10 -10.30
N TYR A 472 -12.80 1.21 -9.33
CA TYR A 472 -12.41 1.38 -7.94
C TYR A 472 -10.95 0.97 -7.68
N ASN A 473 -10.22 0.41 -8.66
CA ASN A 473 -8.77 0.26 -8.52
C ASN A 473 -8.10 1.62 -8.62
N ASN A 474 -7.78 2.24 -7.49
CA ASN A 474 -7.24 3.60 -7.42
C ASN A 474 -5.75 3.66 -7.08
N TYR A 475 -5.16 2.61 -6.50
CA TYR A 475 -3.71 2.53 -6.28
C TYR A 475 -3.04 1.31 -6.89
N THR A 476 -1.90 1.55 -7.53
CA THR A 476 -0.92 0.49 -7.80
C THR A 476 0.05 0.44 -6.61
N TRP A 477 -0.20 -0.38 -5.59
CA TRP A 477 0.59 -0.27 -4.35
C TRP A 477 1.99 -0.87 -4.45
N LYS A 478 2.10 -2.06 -5.04
CA LYS A 478 3.37 -2.77 -5.17
C LYS A 478 3.37 -3.63 -6.42
N MET A 479 4.57 -3.79 -6.99
CA MET A 479 4.84 -4.75 -8.04
C MET A 479 6.02 -5.65 -7.63
N VAL A 480 5.91 -6.95 -7.87
CA VAL A 480 6.98 -7.93 -7.58
C VAL A 480 7.00 -9.01 -8.65
N VAL A 481 8.20 -9.42 -9.05
CA VAL A 481 8.39 -10.57 -9.94
C VAL A 481 8.54 -11.84 -9.10
N ALA A 482 7.74 -12.85 -9.38
CA ALA A 482 7.82 -14.18 -8.77
C ALA A 482 7.43 -15.25 -9.78
N GLY A 483 8.12 -16.40 -9.79
CA GLY A 483 7.77 -17.52 -10.67
C GLY A 483 7.72 -17.18 -12.16
N GLY A 484 8.52 -16.19 -12.61
CA GLY A 484 8.54 -15.75 -14.01
C GLY A 484 7.38 -14.82 -14.42
N LYS A 485 6.55 -14.38 -13.47
CA LYS A 485 5.43 -13.45 -13.70
C LYS A 485 5.65 -12.15 -12.94
N LEU A 486 5.07 -11.07 -13.44
CA LEU A 486 5.01 -9.79 -12.72
C LEU A 486 3.65 -9.66 -12.04
N TYR A 487 3.65 -9.64 -10.71
CA TYR A 487 2.45 -9.42 -9.91
C TYR A 487 2.25 -7.94 -9.61
N VAL A 488 1.00 -7.51 -9.62
CA VAL A 488 0.56 -6.14 -9.35
C VAL A 488 -0.51 -6.20 -8.27
N GLY A 489 -0.19 -5.68 -7.08
CA GLY A 489 -1.14 -5.55 -5.98
C GLY A 489 -1.76 -4.16 -5.97
N THR A 490 -3.09 -4.09 -5.91
CA THR A 490 -3.84 -2.83 -5.97
C THR A 490 -4.46 -2.45 -4.63
N MET A 491 -5.00 -1.23 -4.58
CA MET A 491 -6.09 -0.84 -3.68
C MET A 491 -7.39 -0.80 -4.46
N ASP A 492 -8.43 -1.37 -3.88
CA ASP A 492 -9.81 -1.19 -4.28
C ASP A 492 -10.52 -0.38 -3.18
N TRP A 493 -11.09 0.78 -3.52
CA TRP A 493 -11.78 1.63 -2.53
C TRP A 493 -13.32 1.49 -2.54
N SER A 494 -13.89 0.52 -3.25
CA SER A 494 -15.35 0.33 -3.37
C SER A 494 -16.05 0.12 -2.03
N TYR A 495 -15.44 -0.62 -1.11
CA TYR A 495 -16.00 -0.83 0.24
C TYR A 495 -16.05 0.47 1.04
N LEU A 496 -15.00 1.30 0.91
CA LEU A 496 -15.02 2.63 1.51
C LEU A 496 -16.05 3.51 0.81
N ALA A 497 -16.08 3.56 -0.52
CA ALA A 497 -16.97 4.41 -1.30
C ALA A 497 -18.46 4.24 -0.90
N LYS A 498 -18.88 3.00 -0.62
CA LYS A 498 -20.23 2.67 -0.15
C LYS A 498 -20.66 3.49 1.08
N GLU A 499 -19.75 3.73 2.03
CA GLU A 499 -20.06 4.49 3.25
C GLU A 499 -19.51 5.93 3.18
N LEU A 500 -18.35 6.13 2.53
CA LEU A 500 -17.69 7.41 2.33
C LEU A 500 -18.53 8.37 1.48
N GLY A 501 -19.40 7.86 0.59
CA GLY A 501 -20.37 8.67 -0.12
C GLY A 501 -21.25 9.46 0.84
N LYS A 502 -21.77 8.83 1.91
CA LYS A 502 -22.61 9.50 2.92
C LYS A 502 -21.82 10.50 3.78
N GLU A 503 -20.61 10.12 4.17
CA GLU A 503 -19.74 10.95 5.01
C GLU A 503 -19.26 12.20 4.25
N THR A 504 -18.75 12.02 3.03
CA THR A 504 -18.25 13.11 2.18
C THR A 504 -19.38 14.05 1.75
N ALA A 505 -20.57 13.51 1.44
CA ALA A 505 -21.75 14.32 1.14
C ALA A 505 -22.11 15.22 2.31
N THR A 506 -22.08 14.70 3.53
CA THR A 506 -22.36 15.46 4.75
C THR A 506 -21.32 16.55 4.98
N GLU A 507 -20.03 16.27 4.77
CA GLU A 507 -18.93 17.23 4.95
C GLU A 507 -18.93 18.36 3.92
N LEU A 508 -19.31 18.07 2.67
CA LEU A 508 -19.47 19.07 1.63
C LEU A 508 -20.77 19.89 1.79
N GLY A 509 -21.60 19.59 2.79
CA GLY A 509 -22.91 20.23 2.98
C GLY A 509 -23.94 19.83 1.92
N LEU A 510 -23.71 18.69 1.26
CA LEU A 510 -24.52 18.15 0.16
C LEU A 510 -24.97 16.70 0.47
N PRO A 511 -25.62 16.43 1.64
CA PRO A 511 -25.98 15.08 2.07
C PRO A 511 -26.83 14.29 1.06
N GLN A 512 -27.56 15.00 0.18
CA GLN A 512 -28.34 14.45 -0.90
C GLN A 512 -27.51 13.81 -2.02
N LEU A 513 -26.20 14.12 -2.11
CA LEU A 513 -25.30 13.57 -3.15
C LEU A 513 -24.57 12.30 -2.72
N ALA A 514 -24.97 11.67 -1.62
CA ALA A 514 -24.24 10.55 -1.02
C ALA A 514 -24.09 9.34 -1.96
N ASP A 515 -25.16 8.98 -2.65
CA ASP A 515 -25.17 7.85 -3.57
C ASP A 515 -24.36 8.19 -4.83
N GLU A 516 -24.45 9.42 -5.32
CA GLU A 516 -23.69 9.92 -6.47
C GLU A 516 -22.19 10.00 -6.19
N LEU A 517 -21.78 10.28 -4.95
CA LEU A 517 -20.39 10.24 -4.51
C LEU A 517 -19.84 8.82 -4.50
N ALA A 518 -20.64 7.85 -4.05
CA ALA A 518 -20.26 6.44 -4.07
C ALA A 518 -20.13 5.92 -5.52
N GLU A 519 -20.99 6.37 -6.43
CA GLU A 519 -21.02 5.97 -7.84
C GLU A 519 -20.06 6.78 -8.75
N ALA A 520 -19.46 7.86 -8.26
CA ALA A 520 -18.63 8.77 -9.05
C ALA A 520 -17.52 8.06 -9.87
N PRO A 521 -16.79 7.05 -9.36
CA PRO A 521 -15.80 6.32 -10.15
C PRO A 521 -16.41 5.57 -11.35
N MET A 522 -17.60 5.01 -11.17
CA MET A 522 -18.32 4.31 -12.24
C MET A 522 -18.75 5.28 -13.34
N ALA A 523 -19.32 6.43 -12.93
CA ALA A 523 -19.74 7.49 -13.84
C ALA A 523 -18.55 8.04 -14.63
N ALA A 524 -17.43 8.31 -13.95
CA ALA A 524 -16.18 8.76 -14.58
C ALA A 524 -15.62 7.76 -15.59
N ALA A 525 -15.83 6.46 -15.36
CA ALA A 525 -15.46 5.39 -16.28
C ALA A 525 -16.49 5.16 -17.42
N GLY A 526 -17.56 5.96 -17.48
CA GLY A 526 -18.61 5.84 -18.49
C GLY A 526 -19.48 4.58 -18.34
N MET A 527 -19.47 3.94 -17.16
CA MET A 527 -20.26 2.74 -16.90
C MET A 527 -21.67 3.12 -16.42
N ARG A 528 -22.70 2.41 -16.92
CA ARG A 528 -24.10 2.62 -16.50
C ARG A 528 -24.46 1.70 -15.33
N ALA A 529 -25.23 2.21 -14.38
CA ALA A 529 -25.66 1.46 -13.18
C ALA A 529 -26.33 0.10 -13.49
N SER A 530 -27.06 -0.01 -14.60
CA SER A 530 -27.73 -1.26 -15.03
C SER A 530 -26.78 -2.36 -15.55
N ALA A 531 -25.47 -2.12 -15.59
CA ALA A 531 -24.44 -3.06 -16.04
C ALA A 531 -23.46 -3.44 -14.92
N LEU A 532 -23.74 -3.06 -13.67
CA LEU A 532 -22.90 -3.33 -12.52
C LEU A 532 -22.96 -4.82 -12.15
N PRO A 533 -21.83 -5.55 -12.12
CA PRO A 533 -21.74 -6.83 -11.42
C PRO A 533 -21.99 -6.61 -9.92
N ASP A 534 -22.36 -7.67 -9.19
CA ASP A 534 -22.37 -7.65 -7.72
C ASP A 534 -21.05 -7.09 -7.18
N ALA A 535 -21.11 -6.23 -6.16
CA ALA A 535 -19.92 -5.59 -5.62
C ALA A 535 -18.95 -6.65 -5.08
N VAL A 536 -17.84 -6.83 -5.79
CA VAL A 536 -16.72 -7.64 -5.33
C VAL A 536 -15.80 -6.72 -4.55
N TYR A 537 -15.80 -6.86 -3.23
CA TYR A 537 -14.97 -6.06 -2.33
C TYR A 537 -13.61 -6.73 -2.08
N GLY A 538 -12.60 -5.90 -1.83
CA GLY A 538 -11.25 -6.32 -1.51
C GLY A 538 -10.25 -5.91 -2.58
N GLY A 539 -8.97 -5.84 -2.21
CA GLY A 539 -7.91 -5.46 -3.13
C GLY A 539 -7.69 -6.51 -4.20
N ASP A 540 -7.46 -6.06 -5.43
CA ASP A 540 -7.22 -6.95 -6.55
C ASP A 540 -5.73 -7.33 -6.67
N LEU A 541 -5.48 -8.59 -6.99
CA LEU A 541 -4.17 -9.09 -7.38
C LEU A 541 -4.18 -9.51 -8.85
N TYR A 542 -3.32 -8.86 -9.66
CA TYR A 542 -3.12 -9.20 -11.06
C TYR A 542 -1.74 -9.77 -11.30
N ALA A 543 -1.57 -10.54 -12.38
CA ALA A 543 -0.26 -11.01 -12.83
C ALA A 543 -0.12 -10.90 -14.35
N PHE A 544 0.97 -10.29 -14.83
CA PHE A 544 1.39 -10.42 -16.22
C PHE A 544 2.13 -11.75 -16.40
N PRO A 545 1.60 -12.69 -17.21
CA PRO A 545 2.25 -13.98 -17.43
C PRO A 545 3.47 -13.87 -18.35
N SER A 546 3.52 -12.84 -19.19
CA SER A 546 4.68 -12.46 -19.99
C SER A 546 4.59 -10.98 -20.34
N PRO A 547 5.67 -10.35 -20.83
CA PRO A 547 5.60 -8.97 -21.30
C PRO A 547 4.61 -8.78 -22.45
N THR A 548 4.35 -9.78 -23.29
CA THR A 548 3.53 -9.59 -24.50
C THR A 548 2.05 -9.90 -24.32
N LYS A 549 1.65 -10.33 -23.12
CA LYS A 549 0.28 -10.74 -22.81
C LYS A 549 -0.37 -9.77 -21.81
N PRO A 550 -1.70 -9.60 -21.87
CA PRO A 550 -2.43 -8.86 -20.84
C PRO A 550 -2.26 -9.54 -19.48
N ALA A 551 -2.45 -8.76 -18.41
CA ALA A 551 -2.51 -9.29 -17.06
C ALA A 551 -3.73 -10.20 -16.88
N THR A 552 -3.55 -11.27 -16.13
CA THR A 552 -4.61 -12.16 -15.67
C THR A 552 -4.94 -11.85 -14.21
N THR A 553 -6.22 -11.90 -13.86
CA THR A 553 -6.67 -11.82 -12.48
C THR A 553 -6.20 -13.05 -11.69
N VAL A 554 -5.56 -12.82 -10.54
CA VAL A 554 -5.20 -13.85 -9.56
C VAL A 554 -6.26 -13.91 -8.47
N ASP A 555 -6.70 -12.75 -7.98
CA ASP A 555 -7.78 -12.59 -7.00
C ASP A 555 -8.42 -11.19 -7.12
N LYS A 556 -9.70 -11.07 -6.72
CA LYS A 556 -10.43 -9.79 -6.63
C LYS A 556 -11.19 -9.62 -5.30
N THR A 557 -10.90 -10.46 -4.32
CA THR A 557 -11.74 -10.63 -3.12
C THR A 557 -10.98 -10.35 -1.83
N GLY A 558 -9.84 -9.66 -1.92
CA GLY A 558 -8.97 -9.41 -0.78
C GLY A 558 -8.29 -10.68 -0.24
N LEU A 559 -8.12 -11.68 -1.10
CA LEU A 559 -7.47 -12.97 -0.83
C LEU A 559 -8.13 -13.78 0.29
N GLY A 560 -9.47 -13.80 0.29
CA GLY A 560 -10.29 -14.53 1.25
C GLY A 560 -10.86 -13.68 2.38
N ASN A 561 -10.50 -12.40 2.45
CA ASN A 561 -11.09 -11.42 3.37
C ASN A 561 -11.39 -10.14 2.58
N TYR A 562 -12.67 -9.90 2.30
CA TYR A 562 -13.11 -8.79 1.45
C TYR A 562 -12.90 -7.40 2.09
N LEU A 563 -12.61 -7.34 3.40
CA LEU A 563 -12.23 -6.11 4.10
C LEU A 563 -10.75 -5.75 3.89
N ASN A 564 -9.94 -6.70 3.42
CA ASN A 564 -8.61 -6.39 2.89
C ASN A 564 -8.78 -5.65 1.57
N TYR A 565 -9.02 -4.34 1.64
CA TYR A 565 -9.21 -3.50 0.46
C TYR A 565 -7.92 -3.31 -0.38
N GLY A 566 -6.87 -4.08 -0.06
CA GLY A 566 -5.52 -3.70 -0.43
C GLY A 566 -4.39 -4.66 -0.19
N ILE A 567 -3.56 -4.82 -1.22
CA ILE A 567 -2.27 -5.52 -1.13
C ILE A 567 -1.15 -4.47 -1.03
N ARG A 568 -0.85 -4.07 0.21
CA ARG A 568 0.03 -2.93 0.47
C ARG A 568 1.51 -3.24 0.28
N ASN A 569 1.94 -4.46 0.56
CA ASN A 569 3.34 -4.86 0.45
C ASN A 569 3.48 -6.28 -0.11
N MET A 570 4.59 -6.58 -0.78
CA MET A 570 4.86 -7.88 -1.37
C MET A 570 6.36 -8.17 -1.38
N VAL A 571 6.75 -9.40 -1.06
CA VAL A 571 8.12 -9.92 -1.24
C VAL A 571 8.08 -11.34 -1.81
N ALA A 572 9.07 -11.68 -2.63
CA ALA A 572 9.16 -13.00 -3.26
C ALA A 572 10.20 -13.92 -2.60
N ASP A 573 9.94 -15.22 -2.64
CA ASP A 573 10.90 -16.30 -2.43
C ASP A 573 10.75 -17.34 -3.56
N GLY A 574 11.51 -17.13 -4.65
CA GLY A 574 11.36 -17.91 -5.88
C GLY A 574 9.95 -17.75 -6.48
N PRO A 575 9.15 -18.84 -6.59
CA PRO A 575 7.76 -18.75 -7.05
C PRO A 575 6.76 -18.42 -5.93
N THR A 576 7.20 -18.31 -4.67
CA THR A 576 6.31 -17.99 -3.54
C THR A 576 6.22 -16.48 -3.36
N LEU A 577 5.01 -15.98 -3.14
CA LEU A 577 4.77 -14.60 -2.71
C LEU A 577 4.35 -14.56 -1.25
N TYR A 578 4.86 -13.55 -0.54
CA TYR A 578 4.36 -13.13 0.76
C TYR A 578 3.77 -11.73 0.62
N LEU A 579 2.53 -11.59 1.05
CA LEU A 579 1.70 -10.41 0.84
C LEU A 579 1.36 -9.79 2.20
N GLY A 580 1.57 -8.48 2.31
CA GLY A 580 1.10 -7.69 3.42
C GLY A 580 -0.16 -6.93 3.04
N MET A 581 -1.26 -7.23 3.74
CA MET A 581 -2.57 -6.67 3.46
C MET A 581 -2.79 -5.37 4.23
N ALA A 582 -3.74 -4.58 3.74
CA ALA A 582 -4.22 -3.38 4.39
C ALA A 582 -5.74 -3.47 4.56
N ASN A 583 -6.19 -3.26 5.80
CA ASN A 583 -7.58 -3.42 6.20
C ASN A 583 -7.86 -2.48 7.39
N PRO A 584 -8.57 -1.36 7.17
CA PRO A 584 -8.81 -0.35 8.18
C PRO A 584 -10.10 -0.55 8.99
N MET A 585 -10.82 -1.67 8.83
CA MET A 585 -12.13 -1.89 9.46
C MET A 585 -11.96 -2.23 10.93
N ASN A 586 -11.57 -1.22 11.72
CA ASN A 586 -11.03 -1.38 13.06
C ASN A 586 -12.08 -1.82 14.10
N LEU A 587 -13.38 -1.85 13.78
CA LEU A 587 -14.44 -2.39 14.64
C LEU A 587 -14.87 -3.82 14.26
N ARG A 588 -14.35 -4.38 13.16
CA ARG A 588 -14.53 -5.79 12.78
C ARG A 588 -13.50 -6.65 13.51
N ALA A 589 -13.89 -7.16 14.66
CA ALA A 589 -12.99 -7.89 15.56
C ALA A 589 -13.68 -9.06 16.29
N ASP A 590 -14.90 -9.42 15.90
CA ASP A 590 -15.70 -10.48 16.52
C ASP A 590 -15.61 -11.76 15.70
N PRO A 591 -14.77 -12.73 16.09
CA PRO A 591 -14.57 -13.96 15.33
C PRO A 591 -15.78 -14.92 15.36
N THR A 592 -16.88 -14.51 15.99
CA THR A 592 -18.09 -15.33 16.13
C THR A 592 -19.23 -14.91 15.21
N ASP A 593 -19.09 -13.78 14.51
CA ASP A 593 -20.03 -13.38 13.46
C ASP A 593 -19.64 -13.95 12.08
N ASP A 594 -20.41 -13.64 11.05
CA ASP A 594 -20.20 -14.09 9.67
C ASP A 594 -19.43 -13.07 8.81
N VAL A 595 -18.81 -12.06 9.44
CA VAL A 595 -18.06 -11.00 8.80
C VAL A 595 -16.56 -11.24 9.00
N PRO A 596 -15.71 -11.08 7.97
CA PRO A 596 -14.27 -11.18 8.14
C PRO A 596 -13.71 -10.12 9.09
N GLU A 597 -12.56 -10.41 9.71
CA GLU A 597 -11.95 -9.48 10.66
C GLU A 597 -11.12 -8.38 10.00
N GLY A 598 -11.10 -7.23 10.67
CA GLY A 598 -10.24 -6.09 10.40
C GLY A 598 -8.76 -6.34 10.67
N GLY A 599 -7.96 -5.31 10.37
CA GLY A 599 -6.52 -5.27 10.65
C GLY A 599 -5.66 -6.04 9.66
N TRP A 600 -4.35 -5.79 9.71
CA TRP A 600 -3.42 -6.35 8.73
C TRP A 600 -3.39 -7.88 8.72
N GLU A 601 -3.10 -8.44 7.55
CA GLU A 601 -2.87 -9.87 7.35
C GLU A 601 -1.55 -10.09 6.60
N LEU A 602 -0.87 -11.19 6.93
CA LEU A 602 0.27 -11.72 6.20
C LEU A 602 -0.18 -13.00 5.48
N ILE A 603 -0.17 -12.98 4.16
CA ILE A 603 -0.67 -14.08 3.32
C ILE A 603 0.47 -14.68 2.50
N ARG A 604 0.46 -16.00 2.30
CA ARG A 604 1.36 -16.71 1.39
C ARG A 604 0.59 -17.24 0.19
N LEU A 605 1.15 -17.05 -1.00
CA LEU A 605 0.71 -17.67 -2.25
C LEU A 605 1.83 -18.53 -2.84
N ARG A 606 1.50 -19.74 -3.29
CA ARG A 606 2.42 -20.67 -3.96
C ARG A 606 1.88 -21.03 -5.35
N GLY A 607 2.77 -21.38 -6.28
CA GLY A 607 2.37 -22.10 -7.50
C GLY A 607 1.35 -21.42 -8.42
N TYR A 608 1.37 -20.10 -8.55
CA TYR A 608 0.47 -19.36 -9.43
C TYR A 608 1.04 -19.11 -10.82
#